data_AF-A0A530R676-F1
#
_entry.id   AF-A0A530R676-F1
#
_cell.length_a   1.000
_cell.length_b   1.000
_cell.length_c   1.000
_cell.angle_alpha   90.00
_cell.angle_beta   90.00
_cell.angle_gamma   90.00
#
_symmetry.space_group_name_H-M   'P 1'
#
loop_
_entity.id
_entity.type
_entity.pdbx_description
1 polymer ?
#
loop_
_entity_poly.entity_id
_entity_poly.type
_entity_poly.pdbx_seq_one_letter_code
_entity_poly.pdbx_strand_id
1 'polypeptide(L)' 'VIGPTRYSNLFLNTGHGPLGWTMACGSARITTDYITEGQLTIEAVEPEDYAL' A
#
# COMPACT_ATOMS: atom_id res chain seq x y z
N VAL A 1 -8.18 1.05 3.70
CA VAL A 1 -7.49 0.36 4.83
C VAL A 1 -6.51 -0.65 4.25
N ILE A 2 -5.21 -0.47 4.50
CA ILE A 2 -4.16 -1.34 3.96
C ILE A 2 -3.12 -1.60 5.06
N GLY A 3 -2.62 -2.83 5.19
CA GLY A 3 -1.48 -3.16 6.06
C GLY A 3 -1.68 -4.34 7.02
N PRO A 4 -0.73 -4.55 7.95
CA PRO A 4 -0.78 -5.65 8.90
C PRO A 4 -1.87 -5.43 9.95
N THR A 5 -2.38 -6.54 10.50
CA THR A 5 -3.33 -6.51 11.62
C THR A 5 -2.65 -6.87 12.94
N ARG A 6 -3.41 -6.83 14.04
CA ARG A 6 -2.95 -7.36 15.34
C ARG A 6 -2.73 -8.88 15.35
N TYR A 7 -3.22 -9.59 14.34
CA TYR A 7 -3.06 -11.03 14.22
C TYR A 7 -1.85 -11.34 13.35
N SER A 8 -1.02 -12.28 13.81
CA SER A 8 0.17 -12.71 13.07
C SER A 8 -0.22 -13.25 11.69
N ASN A 9 0.55 -12.88 10.67
CA ASN A 9 0.39 -13.31 9.28
C ASN A 9 -0.99 -12.98 8.65
N LEU A 10 -1.70 -11.98 9.19
CA LEU A 10 -2.94 -11.47 8.60
C LEU A 10 -2.78 -10.00 8.19
N PHE A 11 -3.02 -9.76 6.90
CA PHE A 11 -2.90 -8.45 6.24
C PHE A 11 -4.22 -8.08 5.58
N LEU A 12 -4.51 -6.78 5.50
CA LEU A 12 -5.71 -6.27 4.86
C LEU A 12 -5.35 -5.38 3.67
N ASN A 13 -6.12 -5.53 2.59
CA ASN A 13 -6.10 -4.64 1.45
C ASN A 13 -7.56 -4.38 1.02
N THR A 14 -8.24 -3.47 1.71
CA THR A 14 -9.70 -3.28 1.56
C THR A 14 -10.14 -1.84 1.81
N GLY A 15 -11.41 -1.54 1.56
CA GLY A 15 -12.00 -0.23 1.85
C GLY A 15 -11.58 0.86 0.86
N HIS A 16 -11.28 0.49 -0.39
CA HIS A 16 -10.93 1.42 -1.47
C HIS A 16 -12.15 2.12 -2.11
N GLY A 17 -13.36 1.66 -1.78
CA GLY A 17 -14.60 2.18 -2.34
C GLY A 17 -14.62 2.08 -3.89
N PRO A 18 -15.23 3.05 -4.58
CA PRO A 18 -15.34 3.03 -6.04
C PRO A 18 -14.01 3.21 -6.77
N LEU A 19 -12.97 3.72 -6.10
CA LEU A 19 -11.63 3.91 -6.67
C LEU A 19 -10.75 2.64 -6.59
N GLY A 20 -11.31 1.51 -6.16
CA GLY A 20 -10.56 0.25 -6.02
C GLY A 20 -9.84 -0.19 -7.28
N TRP A 21 -10.43 0.00 -8.46
CA TRP A 21 -9.77 -0.28 -9.74
C TRP A 21 -8.58 0.65 -9.99
N THR A 22 -8.77 1.96 -9.77
CA THR A 22 -7.72 2.97 -9.94
C THR A 22 -6.52 2.73 -9.03
N MET A 23 -6.77 2.29 -7.79
CA MET A 23 -5.72 2.06 -6.78
C MET A 23 -5.19 0.62 -6.74
N ALA A 24 -5.61 -0.25 -7.67
CA ALA A 24 -5.31 -1.68 -7.61
C ALA A 24 -3.80 -1.98 -7.51
N CYS A 25 -3.00 -1.49 -8.47
CA CYS A 25 -1.57 -1.77 -8.50
C CYS A 25 -0.82 -1.14 -7.32
N GLY A 26 -1.12 0.10 -6.97
CA GLY A 26 -0.46 0.79 -5.85
C GLY A 26 -0.76 0.13 -4.50
N SER A 27 -2.02 -0.20 -4.25
CA SER A 27 -2.42 -0.89 -3.01
C SER A 27 -1.85 -2.32 -2.90
N ALA A 28 -1.73 -3.03 -4.04
CA ALA A 28 -1.10 -4.34 -4.08
C ALA A 28 0.40 -4.25 -3.74
N ARG A 29 1.13 -3.27 -4.29
CA ARG A 29 2.54 -3.04 -3.98
C ARG A 29 2.75 -2.84 -2.48
N ILE A 30 1.99 -1.92 -1.87
CA ILE A 30 2.04 -1.64 -0.43
C ILE A 30 1.77 -2.91 0.40
N THR A 31 0.78 -3.71 -0.01
CA THR A 31 0.42 -4.94 0.72
C THR A 31 1.54 -5.98 0.63
N THR A 32 2.13 -6.16 -0.55
CA THR A 32 3.23 -7.11 -0.77
C THR A 32 4.46 -6.74 0.05
N ASP A 33 4.79 -5.45 0.14
CA ASP A 33 5.92 -4.97 0.95
C ASP A 33 5.77 -5.38 2.42
N TYR A 34 4.56 -5.25 2.99
CA TYR A 34 4.29 -5.73 4.35
C TYR A 34 4.39 -7.26 4.48
N ILE A 35 4.03 -8.02 3.45
CA ILE A 35 4.10 -9.49 3.48
C ILE A 35 5.54 -9.99 3.37
N THR A 36 6.36 -9.40 2.51
CA THR A 36 7.70 -9.92 2.20
C THR A 36 8.80 -9.25 3.03
N GLU A 37 8.71 -7.94 3.23
CA GLU A 37 9.75 -7.13 3.89
C GLU A 37 9.37 -6.72 5.32
N GLY A 38 8.09 -6.87 5.68
CA GLY A 38 7.55 -6.44 6.98
C GLY A 38 7.45 -4.92 7.12
N GLN A 39 7.79 -4.16 6.09
CA GLN A 39 7.85 -2.70 6.08
C GLN A 39 7.64 -2.17 4.66
N LEU A 40 7.29 -0.89 4.53
CA LEU A 40 7.18 -0.25 3.22
C LEU A 40 8.57 -0.06 2.61
N THR A 41 8.73 -0.43 1.35
CA THR A 41 9.97 -0.20 0.59
C THR A 41 9.87 0.94 -0.40
N ILE A 42 8.65 1.41 -0.66
CA ILE A 42 8.41 2.58 -1.50
C ILE A 42 8.68 3.86 -0.71
N GLU A 43 9.37 4.81 -1.35
CA GLU A 43 9.55 6.14 -0.80
C GLU A 43 8.26 6.96 -0.98
N ALA A 44 8.05 7.91 -0.07
CA ALA A 44 7.00 8.90 -0.25
C ALA A 44 7.36 9.77 -1.46
N VAL A 45 6.39 10.03 -2.32
CA VAL A 45 6.57 10.98 -3.42
C VAL A 45 6.17 12.35 -2.91
N GLU A 46 7.10 13.29 -2.94
CA GLU A 46 6.88 14.67 -2.52
C GLU A 46 6.44 15.53 -3.71
N PRO A 47 5.71 16.64 -3.49
CA PRO A 47 5.25 17.51 -4.57
C PRO A 47 6.36 18.03 -5.48
N GLU A 48 7.56 18.26 -4.93
CA GLU A 48 8.77 18.65 -5.66
C GLU A 48 9.25 17.61 -6.68
N ASP A 49 8.97 16.32 -6.47
CA ASP A 49 9.37 15.25 -7.41
C ASP A 49 8.63 15.36 -8.77
N TYR A 50 7.55 16.13 -8.81
CA TYR A 50 6.76 16.42 -10.01
C TYR A 50 7.10 17.77 -10.65
N ALA A 51 7.98 18.58 -10.06
CA ALA A 51 8.39 19.84 -10.64
C ALA A 51 9.31 19.60 -11.85
N LEU A 52 8.87 20.02 -13.04
CA LEU A 52 9.68 20.02 -14.27
C LEU A 52 10.76 21.11 -14.27
#